data_AF-A0A0W8CB70-F1
#
_entry.id   AF-A0A0W8CB70-F1
#
_cell.length_a   1.000
_cell.length_b   1.000
_cell.length_c   1.000
_cell.angle_alpha   90.00
_cell.angle_beta   90.00
_cell.angle_gamma   90.00
#
_symmetry.space_group_name_H-M   'P 1'
#
loop_
_entity.id
_entity.type
_entity.pdbx_description
1 polymer ?
#
loop_
_entity_poly.entity_id
_entity_poly.type
_entity_poly.pdbx_seq_one_letter_code
_entity_poly.pdbx_strand_id
1 'polypeptide(L)'
;MTVSAEFLARVYAGEEIFTNVPGTFANESYKSRLPGLVRDCVDSNRERFSEEKCNRLLQLADDMVNDAVIPFPSQYPEQAAKSPTSAQWESLLKDKNYTWQNSPWFLSEQYMFHLVLLLAEYYTTGIDPFHPSKVAELKEVTPWALLQTAVGLSAQEEATSQSHHDQLKRFMKLCLWGNKADGCYKEVKDTISGADASLEFDDELLLVDDSDKVITYLENQAREAETRRN
;
A
#
# COMPACT_ATOMS: atom_id res chain seq x y z
N MET A 1 -6.99 15.21 -17.52
CA MET A 1 -5.95 14.49 -18.28
C MET A 1 -6.58 13.24 -18.87
N THR A 2 -6.56 13.11 -20.19
CA THR A 2 -6.95 11.86 -20.87
C THR A 2 -5.74 10.95 -20.92
N VAL A 3 -5.89 9.71 -20.45
CA VAL A 3 -4.83 8.69 -20.53
C VAL A 3 -4.57 8.36 -22.01
N SER A 4 -3.31 8.29 -22.44
CA SER A 4 -3.00 8.05 -23.85
C SER A 4 -3.35 6.61 -24.26
N ALA A 5 -3.79 6.44 -25.51
CA ALA A 5 -4.07 5.11 -26.06
C ALA A 5 -2.81 4.22 -26.06
N GLU A 6 -1.63 4.81 -26.26
CA GLU A 6 -0.36 4.10 -26.19
C GLU A 6 -0.08 3.57 -24.78
N PHE A 7 -0.34 4.36 -23.74
CA PHE A 7 -0.19 3.90 -22.35
C PHE A 7 -1.14 2.74 -22.06
N LEU A 8 -2.41 2.85 -22.45
CA LEU A 8 -3.39 1.77 -22.25
C LEU A 8 -2.99 0.50 -23.00
N ALA A 9 -2.48 0.62 -24.23
CA ALA A 9 -1.98 -0.52 -24.99
C ALA A 9 -0.81 -1.22 -24.28
N ARG A 10 0.11 -0.46 -23.66
CA ARG A 10 1.21 -1.01 -22.85
C ARG A 10 0.68 -1.71 -21.60
N VAL A 11 -0.29 -1.12 -20.90
CA VAL A 11 -0.92 -1.75 -19.73
C VAL A 11 -1.60 -3.05 -20.10
N TYR A 12 -2.38 -3.08 -21.20
CA TYR A 12 -3.07 -4.29 -21.66
C TYR A 12 -2.15 -5.36 -22.25
N ALA A 13 -0.92 -5.00 -22.62
CA ALA A 13 0.08 -5.98 -23.04
C ALA A 13 0.75 -6.70 -21.86
N GLY A 14 0.57 -6.21 -20.63
CA GLY A 14 1.08 -6.87 -19.43
C GLY A 14 0.32 -8.15 -19.12
N GLU A 15 1.04 -9.17 -18.65
CA GLU A 15 0.42 -10.39 -18.13
C GLU A 15 -0.11 -10.14 -16.71
N GLU A 16 -1.36 -10.55 -16.48
CA GLU A 16 -1.97 -10.45 -15.17
C GLU A 16 -1.35 -11.49 -14.22
N ILE A 17 -0.87 -11.05 -13.06
CA ILE A 17 -0.30 -11.94 -12.05
C ILE A 17 -1.44 -12.60 -11.28
N PHE A 18 -1.49 -13.92 -11.26
CA PHE A 18 -2.48 -14.71 -10.53
C PHE A 18 -1.92 -15.28 -9.22
N THR A 19 -2.82 -15.47 -8.25
CA THR A 19 -2.50 -16.05 -6.94
C THR A 19 -2.30 -17.58 -6.98
N ASN A 20 -2.54 -18.23 -8.12
CA ASN A 20 -2.49 -19.70 -8.27
C ASN A 20 -1.12 -20.26 -8.69
N VAL A 21 -0.12 -19.42 -8.97
CA VAL A 21 1.18 -19.87 -9.49
C VAL A 21 2.12 -20.21 -8.33
N PRO A 22 2.41 -21.51 -8.07
CA PRO A 22 3.18 -21.90 -6.88
C PRO A 22 4.60 -21.31 -6.87
N GLY A 23 5.08 -20.91 -5.68
CA GLY A 23 6.41 -20.35 -5.51
C GLY A 23 6.56 -18.89 -5.96
N THR A 24 5.50 -18.27 -6.49
CA THR A 24 5.49 -16.83 -6.74
C THR A 24 5.20 -16.06 -5.46
N PHE A 25 5.68 -14.81 -5.39
CA PHE A 25 5.37 -13.92 -4.27
C PHE A 25 3.86 -13.71 -4.07
N ALA A 26 3.09 -13.65 -5.16
CA ALA A 26 1.63 -13.55 -5.10
C ALA A 26 1.01 -14.77 -4.41
N ASN A 27 1.40 -15.99 -4.80
CA ASN A 27 0.90 -17.21 -4.19
C ASN A 27 1.28 -17.33 -2.70
N GLU A 28 2.55 -17.05 -2.36
CA GLU A 28 3.01 -17.13 -0.97
C GLU A 28 2.34 -16.06 -0.09
N SER A 29 2.09 -14.86 -0.62
CA SER A 29 1.39 -13.79 0.10
C SER A 29 0.00 -14.22 0.58
N TYR A 30 -0.73 -15.02 -0.20
CA TYR A 30 -2.06 -15.52 0.16
C TYR A 30 -2.05 -16.68 1.14
N LYS A 31 -0.92 -17.40 1.26
CA LYS A 31 -0.77 -18.51 2.21
C LYS A 31 -0.31 -18.05 3.58
N SER A 32 0.42 -16.94 3.66
CA SER A 32 1.04 -16.49 4.91
C SER A 32 0.79 -15.01 5.21
N ARG A 33 1.34 -14.10 4.40
CA ARG A 33 1.40 -12.65 4.67
C ARG A 33 0.03 -12.02 4.88
N LEU A 34 -0.88 -12.15 3.90
CA LEU A 34 -2.17 -11.47 3.93
C LEU A 34 -3.11 -12.04 5.00
N PRO A 35 -3.24 -13.37 5.18
CA PRO A 35 -3.95 -13.92 6.34
C PRO A 35 -3.35 -13.47 7.67
N GLY A 36 -2.01 -13.40 7.76
CA GLY A 36 -1.30 -12.89 8.93
C GLY A 36 -1.68 -11.45 9.26
N LEU A 37 -1.75 -10.58 8.25
CA LEU A 37 -2.18 -9.18 8.40
C LEU A 37 -3.60 -9.08 8.96
N VAL A 38 -4.53 -9.92 8.49
CA VAL A 38 -5.91 -9.94 9.01
C VAL A 38 -5.93 -10.40 10.48
N ARG A 39 -5.12 -11.40 10.85
CA ARG A 39 -4.98 -11.86 12.24
C ARG A 39 -4.38 -10.77 13.15
N ASP A 40 -3.33 -10.09 12.69
CA ASP A 40 -2.71 -8.96 13.39
C ASP A 40 -3.71 -7.81 13.60
N CYS A 41 -4.58 -7.56 12.62
CA CYS A 41 -5.65 -6.57 12.72
C CYS A 41 -6.63 -6.93 13.84
N VAL A 42 -7.04 -8.20 13.95
CA VAL A 42 -7.89 -8.69 15.04
C VAL A 42 -7.20 -8.50 16.38
N ASP A 43 -5.95 -8.94 16.51
CA ASP A 43 -5.20 -8.84 17.75
C ASP A 43 -5.04 -7.40 18.23
N SER A 44 -4.79 -6.47 17.30
CA SER A 44 -4.64 -5.04 17.59
C SER A 44 -5.95 -4.33 17.94
N ASN A 45 -7.11 -4.98 17.73
CA ASN A 45 -8.44 -4.37 17.95
C ASN A 45 -9.32 -5.15 18.94
N ARG A 46 -8.81 -6.13 19.69
CA ARG A 46 -9.61 -6.95 20.62
C ARG A 46 -10.44 -6.15 21.63
N GLU A 47 -9.96 -4.98 22.04
CA GLU A 47 -10.68 -4.09 22.97
C GLU A 47 -11.76 -3.25 22.29
N ARG A 48 -11.69 -3.10 20.95
CA ARG A 48 -12.56 -2.22 20.15
C ARG A 48 -13.61 -3.01 19.36
N PHE A 49 -13.33 -4.28 19.06
CA PHE A 49 -14.19 -5.15 18.30
C PHE A 49 -14.99 -6.07 19.22
N SER A 50 -16.24 -6.36 18.82
CA SER A 50 -16.99 -7.45 19.44
C SER A 50 -16.35 -8.79 19.06
N GLU A 51 -16.61 -9.80 19.89
CA GLU A 51 -16.17 -11.18 19.62
C GLU A 51 -16.63 -11.68 18.24
N GLU A 52 -17.86 -11.32 17.83
CA GLU A 52 -18.40 -11.66 16.51
C GLU A 52 -17.56 -11.06 15.36
N LYS A 53 -17.15 -9.78 15.46
CA LYS A 53 -16.31 -9.14 14.45
C LYS A 53 -14.95 -9.81 14.36
N CYS A 54 -14.34 -10.09 15.52
CA CYS A 54 -13.08 -10.83 15.60
C CYS A 54 -13.21 -12.20 14.91
N ASN A 55 -14.26 -12.96 15.22
CA ASN A 55 -14.46 -14.29 14.65
C ASN A 55 -14.67 -14.24 13.13
N ARG A 56 -15.42 -13.26 12.60
CA ARG A 56 -15.61 -13.09 11.15
C ARG A 56 -14.31 -12.75 10.41
N LEU A 57 -13.47 -11.91 11.00
CA LEU A 57 -12.15 -11.57 10.45
C LEU A 57 -11.18 -12.76 10.51
N LEU A 58 -11.18 -13.52 11.61
CA LEU A 58 -10.39 -14.74 11.71
C LEU A 58 -10.84 -15.80 10.70
N GLN A 59 -12.16 -15.95 10.50
CA GLN A 59 -12.70 -16.83 9.47
C GLN A 59 -12.26 -16.39 8.07
N LEU A 60 -12.25 -15.08 7.77
CA LEU A 60 -11.70 -14.57 6.51
C LEU A 60 -10.24 -14.99 6.31
N ALA A 61 -9.40 -14.88 7.35
CA ALA A 61 -8.00 -15.29 7.28
C ALA A 61 -7.86 -16.81 7.02
N ASP A 62 -8.71 -17.64 7.63
CA ASP A 62 -8.71 -19.08 7.42
C ASP A 62 -9.24 -19.45 6.03
N ASP A 63 -10.27 -18.77 5.55
CA ASP A 63 -10.83 -18.92 4.20
C ASP A 63 -9.76 -18.61 3.13
N MET A 64 -8.93 -17.59 3.36
CA MET A 64 -7.81 -17.26 2.48
C MET A 64 -6.77 -18.38 2.41
N VAL A 65 -6.37 -18.93 3.57
CA VAL A 65 -5.39 -20.03 3.64
C VAL A 65 -5.93 -21.29 2.97
N ASN A 66 -7.22 -21.57 3.13
CA ASN A 66 -7.88 -22.79 2.63
C ASN A 66 -8.42 -22.67 1.19
N ASP A 67 -8.08 -21.59 0.48
CA ASP A 67 -8.52 -21.35 -0.91
C ASP A 67 -10.05 -21.37 -1.08
N ALA A 68 -10.77 -20.80 -0.13
CA ALA A 68 -12.21 -20.66 -0.25
C ALA A 68 -12.60 -19.71 -1.40
N VAL A 69 -13.84 -19.84 -1.87
CA VAL A 69 -14.45 -18.91 -2.81
C VAL A 69 -14.47 -17.52 -2.20
N ILE A 70 -14.07 -16.51 -2.98
CA ILE A 70 -14.08 -15.12 -2.54
C ILE A 70 -15.54 -14.72 -2.27
N PRO A 71 -15.88 -14.28 -1.03
CA PRO A 71 -17.24 -13.92 -0.69
C PRO A 71 -17.67 -12.66 -1.44
N PHE A 72 -18.95 -12.55 -1.79
CA PHE A 72 -19.50 -11.35 -2.40
C PHE A 72 -19.82 -10.27 -1.35
N PRO A 73 -19.73 -8.97 -1.67
CA PRO A 73 -20.19 -7.91 -0.78
C PRO A 73 -21.64 -8.10 -0.31
N SER A 74 -22.51 -8.61 -1.18
CA SER A 74 -23.93 -8.90 -0.91
C SER A 74 -24.17 -9.88 0.25
N GLN A 75 -23.17 -10.67 0.66
CA GLN A 75 -23.23 -11.51 1.86
C GLN A 75 -23.18 -10.71 3.17
N TYR A 76 -22.82 -9.42 3.10
CA TYR A 76 -22.75 -8.50 4.24
C TYR A 76 -23.66 -7.28 4.01
N PRO A 77 -24.97 -7.47 3.88
CA PRO A 77 -25.88 -6.49 3.28
C PRO A 77 -25.90 -5.14 4.00
N GLU A 78 -25.83 -5.13 5.33
CA GLU A 78 -25.88 -3.90 6.12
C GLU A 78 -24.69 -2.97 5.87
N GLN A 79 -23.48 -3.53 5.74
CA GLN A 79 -22.26 -2.77 5.49
C GLN A 79 -22.09 -2.52 3.99
N ALA A 80 -22.47 -3.48 3.15
CA ALA A 80 -22.40 -3.34 1.71
C ALA A 80 -23.28 -2.20 1.19
N ALA A 81 -24.48 -2.02 1.75
CA ALA A 81 -25.38 -0.92 1.41
C ALA A 81 -24.82 0.47 1.76
N LYS A 82 -23.91 0.54 2.75
CA LYS A 82 -23.28 1.79 3.21
C LYS A 82 -21.96 2.09 2.52
N SER A 83 -21.35 1.08 1.88
CA SER A 83 -20.09 1.25 1.18
C SER A 83 -20.31 1.86 -0.20
N PRO A 84 -19.53 2.90 -0.59
CA PRO A 84 -19.66 3.54 -1.89
C PRO A 84 -19.19 2.64 -3.06
N THR A 85 -18.44 1.57 -2.78
CA THR A 85 -17.77 0.75 -3.80
C THR A 85 -18.26 -0.70 -3.84
N SER A 86 -19.07 -1.16 -2.88
CA SER A 86 -19.53 -2.56 -2.84
C SER A 86 -20.25 -3.02 -4.10
N ALA A 87 -21.08 -2.17 -4.72
CA ALA A 87 -21.75 -2.51 -5.98
C ALA A 87 -20.77 -2.71 -7.15
N GLN A 88 -19.66 -1.96 -7.16
CA GLN A 88 -18.61 -2.10 -8.18
C GLN A 88 -17.85 -3.40 -7.98
N TRP A 89 -17.50 -3.74 -6.73
CA TRP A 89 -16.88 -5.01 -6.40
C TRP A 89 -17.75 -6.21 -6.74
N GLU A 90 -19.06 -6.14 -6.43
CA GLU A 90 -20.03 -7.17 -6.82
C GLU A 90 -19.98 -7.42 -8.34
N SER A 91 -20.00 -6.34 -9.13
CA SER A 91 -19.91 -6.41 -10.59
C SER A 91 -18.58 -6.98 -11.10
N LEU A 92 -17.47 -6.67 -10.44
CA LEU A 92 -16.14 -7.18 -10.82
C LEU A 92 -15.97 -8.67 -10.53
N LEU A 93 -16.60 -9.17 -9.46
CA LEU A 93 -16.50 -10.56 -9.02
C LEU A 93 -17.55 -11.48 -9.67
N LYS A 94 -18.66 -10.90 -10.13
CA LYS A 94 -19.78 -11.64 -10.70
C LYS A 94 -19.32 -12.55 -11.84
N ASP A 95 -19.79 -13.80 -11.81
CA ASP A 95 -19.55 -14.83 -12.82
C ASP A 95 -18.05 -15.24 -12.99
N LYS A 96 -17.17 -14.81 -12.09
CA LYS A 96 -15.72 -15.13 -12.15
C LYS A 96 -15.33 -16.44 -11.46
N ASN A 97 -16.12 -16.89 -10.48
CA ASN A 97 -15.81 -18.07 -9.64
C ASN A 97 -14.40 -18.01 -9.02
N TYR A 98 -13.96 -16.82 -8.63
CA TYR A 98 -12.65 -16.62 -8.03
C TYR A 98 -12.56 -17.23 -6.62
N THR A 99 -11.41 -17.84 -6.35
CA THR A 99 -10.98 -18.25 -5.00
C THR A 99 -9.75 -17.45 -4.60
N TRP A 100 -9.39 -17.49 -3.31
CA TRP A 100 -8.27 -16.70 -2.79
C TRP A 100 -6.93 -17.07 -3.44
N GLN A 101 -6.74 -18.34 -3.82
CA GLN A 101 -5.57 -18.84 -4.55
C GLN A 101 -5.87 -19.06 -6.04
N ASN A 102 -6.97 -18.53 -6.59
CA ASN A 102 -7.23 -18.52 -8.03
C ASN A 102 -7.95 -17.23 -8.45
N SER A 103 -7.24 -16.11 -8.36
CA SER A 103 -7.71 -14.80 -8.80
C SER A 103 -6.55 -13.88 -9.18
N PRO A 104 -6.82 -12.78 -9.91
CA PRO A 104 -5.82 -11.75 -10.13
C PRO A 104 -5.33 -11.17 -8.80
N TRP A 105 -4.02 -11.14 -8.61
CA TRP A 105 -3.40 -10.76 -7.34
C TRP A 105 -3.79 -9.34 -6.93
N PHE A 106 -3.62 -8.35 -7.81
CA PHE A 106 -3.95 -6.97 -7.47
C PHE A 106 -5.43 -6.81 -7.09
N LEU A 107 -6.35 -7.39 -7.88
CA LEU A 107 -7.79 -7.33 -7.61
C LEU A 107 -8.14 -7.94 -6.25
N SER A 108 -7.66 -9.16 -6.00
CA SER A 108 -7.98 -9.89 -4.76
C SER A 108 -7.36 -9.24 -3.53
N GLU A 109 -6.18 -8.61 -3.64
CA GLU A 109 -5.53 -7.96 -2.48
C GLU A 109 -6.30 -6.69 -2.10
N GLN A 110 -6.65 -5.87 -3.09
CA GLN A 110 -7.51 -4.71 -2.86
C GLN A 110 -8.89 -5.11 -2.33
N TYR A 111 -9.46 -6.21 -2.83
CA TYR A 111 -10.75 -6.69 -2.38
C TYR A 111 -10.71 -7.25 -0.94
N MET A 112 -9.61 -7.90 -0.53
CA MET A 112 -9.41 -8.33 0.86
C MET A 112 -9.51 -7.14 1.83
N PHE A 113 -8.83 -6.02 1.53
CA PHE A 113 -8.94 -4.82 2.36
C PHE A 113 -10.38 -4.27 2.42
N HIS A 114 -11.09 -4.29 1.30
CA HIS A 114 -12.52 -3.93 1.27
C HIS A 114 -13.36 -4.83 2.18
N LEU A 115 -13.14 -6.16 2.15
CA LEU A 115 -13.80 -7.09 3.04
C LEU A 115 -13.46 -6.81 4.51
N VAL A 116 -12.20 -6.51 4.84
CA VAL A 116 -11.83 -6.13 6.22
C VAL A 116 -12.62 -4.90 6.68
N LEU A 117 -12.81 -3.88 5.83
CA LEU A 117 -13.64 -2.72 6.16
C LEU A 117 -15.11 -3.08 6.36
N LEU A 118 -15.67 -3.99 5.55
CA LEU A 118 -17.03 -4.48 5.74
C LEU A 118 -17.16 -5.27 7.06
N LEU A 119 -16.24 -6.20 7.33
CA LEU A 119 -16.28 -7.07 8.50
C LEU A 119 -16.00 -6.33 9.82
N ALA A 120 -15.14 -5.30 9.78
CA ALA A 120 -14.91 -4.39 10.90
C ALA A 120 -16.05 -3.37 11.10
N GLU A 121 -17.03 -3.34 10.18
CA GLU A 121 -18.14 -2.40 10.14
C GLU A 121 -17.70 -0.93 10.09
N TYR A 122 -16.61 -0.66 9.36
CA TYR A 122 -16.06 0.68 9.18
C TYR A 122 -17.13 1.67 8.69
N TYR A 123 -17.95 1.26 7.71
CA TYR A 123 -18.97 2.13 7.12
C TYR A 123 -20.12 2.50 8.06
N THR A 124 -20.25 1.81 9.19
CA THR A 124 -21.22 2.15 10.23
C THR A 124 -20.57 2.91 11.37
N THR A 125 -19.37 2.50 11.77
CA THR A 125 -18.73 2.97 13.01
C THR A 125 -17.71 4.08 12.82
N GLY A 126 -17.14 4.20 11.61
CA GLY A 126 -15.98 5.04 11.33
C GLY A 126 -14.67 4.54 11.96
N ILE A 127 -14.67 3.39 12.63
CA ILE A 127 -13.49 2.83 13.28
C ILE A 127 -12.56 2.24 12.22
N ASP A 128 -11.40 2.88 12.00
CA ASP A 128 -10.35 2.34 11.14
C ASP A 128 -9.73 1.09 11.82
N PRO A 129 -9.85 -0.11 11.20
CA PRO A 129 -9.28 -1.35 11.71
C PRO A 129 -7.74 -1.36 11.74
N PHE A 130 -7.08 -0.51 10.95
CA PHE A 130 -5.61 -0.43 10.88
C PHE A 130 -5.03 0.71 11.72
N HIS A 131 -5.88 1.53 12.33
CA HIS A 131 -5.43 2.66 13.14
C HIS A 131 -4.49 2.25 14.30
N PRO A 132 -4.76 1.19 15.07
CA PRO A 132 -3.86 0.79 16.17
C PRO A 132 -2.46 0.46 15.68
N SER A 133 -2.35 -0.28 14.56
CA SER A 133 -1.07 -0.65 13.95
C SER A 133 -0.31 0.58 13.47
N LYS A 134 -0.97 1.52 12.78
CA LYS A 134 -0.37 2.80 12.34
C LYS A 134 0.14 3.63 13.52
N VAL A 135 -0.64 3.72 14.60
CA VAL A 135 -0.22 4.45 15.80
C VAL A 135 0.91 3.75 16.54
N ALA A 136 0.93 2.42 16.57
CA ALA A 136 2.03 1.65 17.14
C ALA A 136 3.32 1.88 16.36
N GLU A 137 3.27 1.87 15.03
CA GLU A 137 4.40 2.16 14.16
C GLU A 137 4.96 3.58 14.40
N LEU A 138 4.10 4.59 14.51
CA LEU A 138 4.50 5.96 14.83
C LEU A 138 5.11 6.13 16.23
N LYS A 139 4.96 5.17 17.14
CA LYS A 139 5.62 5.19 18.46
C LYS A 139 7.03 4.60 18.42
N GLU A 140 7.38 3.89 17.35
CA GLU A 140 8.73 3.34 17.19
C GLU A 140 9.74 4.44 16.90
N VAL A 141 11.02 4.17 17.18
CA VAL A 141 12.11 5.13 16.93
C VAL A 141 12.34 5.32 15.44
N THR A 142 12.14 4.25 14.65
CA THR A 142 12.49 4.21 13.23
C THR A 142 11.86 5.33 12.40
N PRO A 143 10.52 5.57 12.39
CA PRO A 143 9.95 6.63 11.54
C PRO A 143 10.49 8.02 11.88
N TRP A 144 10.79 8.28 13.16
CA TRP A 144 11.35 9.55 13.61
C TRP A 144 12.84 9.68 13.26
N ALA A 145 13.62 8.60 13.34
CA ALA A 145 15.02 8.59 12.91
C ALA A 145 15.15 8.87 11.40
N LEU A 146 14.28 8.25 10.60
CA LEU A 146 14.20 8.50 9.16
C LEU A 146 13.81 9.97 8.87
N LEU A 147 12.79 10.50 9.57
CA LEU A 147 12.39 11.90 9.45
C LEU A 147 13.52 12.86 9.84
N GLN A 148 14.23 12.59 10.94
CA GLN A 148 15.38 13.39 11.38
C GLN A 148 16.51 13.37 10.36
N THR A 149 16.78 12.21 9.74
CA THR A 149 17.77 12.10 8.67
C THR A 149 17.38 12.96 7.46
N ALA A 150 16.11 12.92 7.05
CA ALA A 150 15.60 13.76 5.97
C ALA A 150 15.74 15.27 6.26
N VAL A 151 15.42 15.70 7.48
CA VAL A 151 15.58 17.09 7.93
C VAL A 151 17.05 17.50 7.97
N GLY A 152 17.94 16.65 8.49
CA GLY A 152 19.37 16.91 8.57
C GLY A 152 20.01 17.11 7.19
N LEU A 153 19.64 16.26 6.23
CA LEU A 153 20.11 16.37 4.84
C LEU A 153 19.67 17.69 4.19
N SER A 154 18.40 18.08 4.37
CA SER A 154 17.89 19.36 3.85
C SER A 154 18.69 20.57 4.37
N ALA A 155 19.01 20.59 5.67
CA ALA A 155 19.74 21.69 6.28
C ALA A 155 21.21 21.76 5.81
N GLN A 156 21.84 20.61 5.55
CA GLN A 156 23.20 20.55 5.03
C GLN A 156 23.29 21.01 3.57
N GLU A 157 22.28 20.73 2.75
CA GLU A 157 22.23 21.14 1.34
C GLU A 157 22.02 22.65 1.19
N GLU A 158 21.13 23.25 1.99
CA GLU A 158 20.98 24.72 2.08
C GLU A 158 22.30 25.40 2.44
N ALA A 159 23.07 24.81 3.36
CA ALA A 159 24.37 25.34 3.78
C ALA A 159 25.48 25.16 2.74
N THR A 160 25.38 24.18 1.83
CA THR A 160 26.46 23.80 0.90
C THR A 160 26.28 24.30 -0.54
N SER A 161 25.23 25.09 -0.82
CA SER A 161 24.97 25.66 -2.15
C SER A 161 24.82 24.60 -3.26
N GLN A 162 24.19 23.46 -2.96
CA GLN A 162 23.84 22.48 -4.00
C GLN A 162 22.72 23.02 -4.90
N SER A 163 22.65 22.51 -6.13
CA SER A 163 21.60 22.91 -7.07
C SER A 163 20.23 22.46 -6.57
N HIS A 164 19.16 23.24 -6.79
CA HIS A 164 17.79 22.84 -6.45
C HIS A 164 17.40 21.49 -7.09
N HIS A 165 18.02 21.16 -8.23
CA HIS A 165 17.87 19.88 -8.92
C HIS A 165 18.34 18.70 -8.04
N ASP A 166 19.54 18.80 -7.47
CA ASP A 166 20.12 17.73 -6.63
C ASP A 166 19.33 17.55 -5.33
N GLN A 167 18.88 18.65 -4.74
CA GLN A 167 18.01 18.64 -3.56
C GLN A 167 16.67 17.94 -3.85
N LEU A 168 16.00 18.26 -4.96
CA LEU A 168 14.74 17.61 -5.34
C LEU A 168 14.95 16.12 -5.61
N LYS A 169 16.05 15.75 -6.28
CA LYS A 169 16.44 14.35 -6.50
C LYS A 169 16.61 13.60 -5.18
N ARG A 170 17.26 14.22 -4.19
CA ARG A 170 17.44 13.63 -2.85
C ARG A 170 16.10 13.46 -2.14
N PHE A 171 15.20 14.45 -2.17
CA PHE A 171 13.85 14.32 -1.59
C PHE A 171 13.03 13.22 -2.25
N MET A 172 13.12 13.05 -3.57
CA MET A 172 12.46 11.94 -4.26
C MET A 172 12.96 10.57 -3.75
N LYS A 173 14.28 10.42 -3.53
CA LYS A 173 14.87 9.21 -2.94
C LYS A 173 14.42 9.01 -1.49
N LEU A 174 14.36 10.08 -0.68
CA LEU A 174 13.82 10.03 0.68
C LEU A 174 12.36 9.56 0.70
N CYS A 175 11.52 10.04 -0.21
CA CYS A 175 10.14 9.56 -0.35
C CYS A 175 10.06 8.09 -0.78
N LEU A 176 10.87 7.66 -1.74
CA LEU A 176 10.90 6.27 -2.21
C LEU A 176 11.24 5.30 -1.07
N TRP A 177 12.31 5.58 -0.34
CA TRP A 177 12.82 4.67 0.69
C TRP A 177 12.10 4.84 2.03
N GLY A 178 11.56 6.01 2.33
CA GLY A 178 10.68 6.20 3.49
C GLY A 178 9.47 5.28 3.48
N ASN A 179 9.00 4.87 2.29
CA ASN A 179 7.92 3.88 2.15
C ASN A 179 8.31 2.49 2.67
N LYS A 180 9.60 2.15 2.80
CA LYS A 180 10.03 0.88 3.41
C LYS A 180 9.70 0.80 4.90
N ALA A 181 9.40 1.93 5.55
CA ALA A 181 8.99 1.93 6.95
C ALA A 181 7.59 1.35 7.16
N ASP A 182 6.80 1.20 6.08
CA ASP A 182 5.43 0.69 6.12
C ASP A 182 5.34 -0.69 6.80
N GLY A 183 4.59 -0.73 7.91
CA GLY A 183 4.36 -1.95 8.69
C GLY A 183 3.53 -3.03 8.01
N CYS A 184 2.92 -2.76 6.84
CA CYS A 184 2.15 -3.75 6.08
C CYS A 184 3.03 -4.86 5.47
N TYR A 185 4.36 -4.73 5.51
CA TYR A 185 5.30 -5.79 5.16
C TYR A 185 6.48 -5.85 6.15
N LYS A 186 6.28 -6.60 7.24
CA LYS A 186 7.24 -6.72 8.35
C LYS A 186 8.65 -7.10 7.89
N GLU A 187 8.79 -8.02 6.94
CA GLU A 187 10.10 -8.47 6.44
C GLU A 187 10.91 -7.33 5.81
N VAL A 188 10.26 -6.37 5.13
CA VAL A 188 10.94 -5.19 4.58
C VAL A 188 11.18 -4.15 5.67
N LYS A 189 10.20 -3.93 6.55
CA LYS A 189 10.34 -3.00 7.68
C LYS A 189 11.52 -3.37 8.58
N ASP A 190 11.72 -4.66 8.85
CA ASP A 190 12.79 -5.14 9.73
C ASP A 190 14.19 -4.81 9.16
N THR A 191 14.34 -4.66 7.84
CA THR A 191 15.62 -4.31 7.19
C THR A 191 16.09 -2.88 7.47
N ILE A 192 15.20 -2.00 7.95
CA ILE A 192 15.51 -0.59 8.23
C ILE A 192 15.10 -0.18 9.66
N SER A 193 15.10 -1.13 10.59
CA SER A 193 14.61 -0.91 11.96
C SER A 193 15.72 -0.54 12.95
N GLY A 194 15.37 0.24 13.99
CA GLY A 194 16.25 0.53 15.12
C GLY A 194 16.73 1.97 15.22
N ALA A 195 17.57 2.25 16.21
CA ALA A 195 18.11 3.60 16.45
C ALA A 195 19.13 4.04 15.37
N ASP A 196 19.75 3.07 14.71
CA ASP A 196 20.71 3.29 13.62
C ASP A 196 20.03 3.32 12.24
N ALA A 197 18.69 3.28 12.21
CA ALA A 197 17.94 3.40 10.96
C ALA A 197 18.23 4.74 10.29
N SER A 198 18.95 4.69 9.17
CA SER A 198 19.30 5.87 8.39
C SER A 198 18.77 5.74 6.97
N LEU A 199 18.58 6.89 6.34
CA LEU A 199 18.32 7.01 4.92
C LEU A 199 19.63 7.10 4.12
N GLU A 200 20.71 6.45 4.60
CA GLU A 200 21.92 6.31 3.81
C GLU A 200 21.65 5.36 2.63
N PHE A 201 21.62 5.94 1.44
CA PHE A 201 21.19 5.26 0.23
C PHE A 201 22.39 4.75 -0.55
N ASP A 202 22.33 3.47 -0.87
CA ASP A 202 23.16 2.91 -1.92
C ASP A 202 22.42 3.06 -3.25
N ASP A 203 22.98 3.88 -4.15
CA ASP A 203 22.44 4.06 -5.51
C ASP A 203 22.47 2.74 -6.30
N GLU A 204 23.27 1.75 -5.88
CA GLU A 204 23.29 0.40 -6.47
C GLU A 204 21.96 -0.35 -6.31
N LEU A 205 21.13 0.01 -5.32
CA LEU A 205 19.81 -0.58 -5.10
C LEU A 205 18.70 0.07 -5.95
N LEU A 206 18.99 1.18 -6.65
CA LEU A 206 18.04 1.87 -7.51
C LEU A 206 18.20 1.39 -8.96
N LEU A 207 17.44 0.35 -9.32
CA LEU A 207 17.56 -0.31 -10.64
C LEU A 207 17.18 0.58 -11.83
N VAL A 208 16.24 1.52 -11.63
CA VAL A 208 15.79 2.47 -12.64
C VAL A 208 15.64 3.83 -11.97
N ASP A 209 16.37 4.84 -12.47
CA ASP A 209 16.31 6.22 -11.99
C ASP A 209 15.89 7.17 -13.13
N ASP A 210 14.63 7.57 -13.11
CA ASP A 210 14.08 8.58 -14.02
C ASP A 210 13.96 9.96 -13.35
N SER A 211 14.58 10.19 -12.18
CA SER A 211 14.44 11.44 -11.43
C SER A 211 14.77 12.67 -12.27
N ASP A 212 15.85 12.62 -13.05
CA ASP A 212 16.35 13.77 -13.81
C ASP A 212 15.35 14.17 -14.91
N LYS A 213 14.68 13.18 -15.51
CA LYS A 213 13.61 13.42 -16.50
C LYS A 213 12.40 14.09 -15.84
N VAL A 214 12.02 13.64 -14.65
CA VAL A 214 10.92 14.22 -13.88
C VAL A 214 11.25 15.66 -13.47
N ILE A 215 12.44 15.90 -12.92
CA ILE A 215 12.86 17.23 -12.48
C ILE A 215 12.93 18.19 -13.67
N THR A 216 13.55 17.78 -14.77
CA THR A 216 13.60 18.58 -16.01
C THR A 216 12.20 18.94 -16.51
N TYR A 217 11.26 17.99 -16.48
CA TYR A 217 9.87 18.25 -16.84
C TYR A 217 9.21 19.29 -15.93
N LEU A 218 9.38 19.17 -14.61
CA LEU A 218 8.81 20.11 -13.64
C LEU A 218 9.40 21.52 -13.79
N GLU A 219 10.70 21.64 -13.99
CA GLU A 219 11.36 22.92 -14.24
C GLU A 219 10.86 23.59 -15.54
N ASN A 220 10.67 22.81 -16.60
CA ASN A 220 10.08 23.31 -17.84
C ASN A 220 8.65 23.82 -17.62
N GLN A 221 7.82 23.06 -16.90
CA GLN A 221 6.45 23.46 -16.58
C GLN A 221 6.41 24.73 -15.72
N ALA A 222 7.33 24.89 -14.76
CA ALA A 222 7.45 26.09 -13.94
C ALA A 222 7.78 27.33 -14.79
N ARG A 223 8.77 27.24 -15.69
CA ARG A 223 9.15 28.32 -16.63
C ARG A 223 8.00 28.71 -17.55
N GLU A 224 7.27 27.73 -18.09
CA GLU A 224 6.10 27.97 -18.94
C GLU A 224 4.94 28.64 -18.19
N ALA A 225 4.77 28.33 -16.90
CA ALA A 225 3.74 28.94 -16.07
C ALA A 225 4.08 30.40 -15.73
N GLU A 226 5.36 30.71 -15.46
CA GLU A 226 5.83 32.08 -15.25
C GLU A 226 5.68 32.94 -16.51
N THR A 227 6.03 32.39 -17.67
CA THR A 227 5.88 33.08 -18.96
C THR A 227 4.43 33.37 -19.30
N ARG A 228 3.48 32.51 -18.89
CA ARG A 228 2.03 32.73 -19.07
C ARG A 228 1.42 33.77 -18.11
N ARG A 229 2.13 34.10 -17.02
CA ARG A 229 1.67 35.08 -16.01
C ARG A 229 2.15 36.50 -16.29
N ASN A 230 3.18 36.66 -17.11
CA ASN A 230 3.73 37.94 -17.56
C ASN A 230 3.14 38.34 -18.91
#